data_AF-A0A7W7YFX4-F1
#
_entry.id   AF-A0A7W7YFX4-F1
#
_cell.length_a   1.000
_cell.length_b   1.000
_cell.length_c   1.000
_cell.angle_alpha   90.00
_cell.angle_beta   90.00
_cell.angle_gamma   90.00
#
_symmetry.space_group_name_H-M   'P 1'
#
loop_
_entity.id
_entity.type
_entity.pdbx_description
1 polymer ?
#
loop_
_entity_poly.entity_id
_entity_poly.type
_entity_poly.pdbx_seq_one_letter_code
_entity_poly.pdbx_strand_id
1 'polypeptide(L)'
;MAHPRKHSRLITVGGQVFRWHVDINEDSADEKILSVYPDEDPNGARLAMTLNNHTIPPSLVRRLILVGMRLGYVPHDRAKSRIIQKAEHVSEILHDYPRVILHNGVEYTWTPESRGGLHIKVRRSDSPQGQLLATFATLKPDQLNERFVSQAIDAALREGWRPADLGLDCHWLDAVWTQCCSP
;
A
#
# COMPACT_ATOMS: atom_id res chain seq x y z
N MET A 1 -23.12 -25.22 -5.25
CA MET A 1 -22.52 -24.30 -4.26
C MET A 1 -22.36 -22.94 -4.94
N ALA A 2 -22.88 -21.86 -4.37
CA ALA A 2 -22.80 -20.54 -4.99
C ALA A 2 -21.36 -20.00 -4.86
N HIS A 3 -20.70 -19.74 -5.99
CA HIS A 3 -19.41 -19.03 -6.00
C HIS A 3 -19.55 -17.70 -5.24
N PRO A 4 -18.57 -17.30 -4.41
CA PRO A 4 -18.63 -16.02 -3.71
C PRO A 4 -18.77 -14.91 -4.75
N ARG A 5 -19.86 -14.13 -4.66
CA ARG A 5 -20.15 -13.02 -5.58
C ARG A 5 -18.94 -12.09 -5.58
N LYS A 6 -18.27 -11.93 -6.73
CA LYS A 6 -17.20 -10.93 -6.91
C LYS A 6 -17.71 -9.60 -6.37
N HIS A 7 -17.17 -9.14 -5.24
CA HIS A 7 -17.57 -7.86 -4.65
C HIS A 7 -17.02 -6.72 -5.52
N SER A 8 -17.73 -6.40 -6.61
CA SER A 8 -17.41 -5.25 -7.43
C SER A 8 -17.72 -3.97 -6.66
N ARG A 9 -16.80 -3.00 -6.70
CA ARG A 9 -16.93 -1.70 -6.06
C ARG A 9 -16.81 -0.59 -7.12
N LEU A 10 -17.40 0.56 -6.84
CA LEU A 10 -17.37 1.73 -7.73
C LEU A 10 -16.45 2.82 -7.15
N ILE A 11 -15.81 3.60 -8.03
CA ILE A 11 -15.02 4.76 -7.66
C ILE A 11 -15.04 5.83 -8.76
N THR A 12 -15.16 7.09 -8.36
CA THR A 12 -15.08 8.23 -9.29
C THR A 12 -13.68 8.86 -9.27
N VAL A 13 -13.09 9.02 -10.45
CA VAL A 13 -11.78 9.63 -10.69
C VAL A 13 -11.87 10.53 -11.90
N GLY A 14 -11.50 11.81 -11.76
CA GLY A 14 -11.50 12.76 -12.89
C GLY A 14 -12.87 12.96 -13.55
N GLY A 15 -13.97 12.83 -12.79
CA GLY A 15 -15.34 12.92 -13.33
C GLY A 15 -15.88 11.64 -13.96
N GLN A 16 -15.05 10.59 -14.08
CA GLN A 16 -15.46 9.30 -14.65
C GLN A 16 -15.62 8.23 -13.57
N VAL A 17 -16.63 7.36 -13.73
CA VAL A 17 -16.90 6.25 -12.83
C VAL A 17 -16.21 4.98 -13.33
N PHE A 18 -15.47 4.36 -12.42
CA PHE A 18 -14.77 3.10 -12.64
C PHE A 18 -15.32 2.02 -11.73
N ARG A 19 -15.41 0.81 -12.26
CA ARG A 19 -15.68 -0.41 -11.50
C ARG A 19 -14.39 -1.17 -11.26
N TRP A 20 -14.23 -1.69 -10.05
CA TRP A 20 -13.08 -2.49 -9.70
C TRP A 20 -13.46 -3.73 -8.90
N HIS A 21 -12.65 -4.77 -9.05
CA HIS A 21 -12.76 -6.02 -8.29
C HIS A 21 -11.37 -6.61 -8.04
N VAL A 22 -11.34 -7.58 -7.14
CA VAL A 22 -10.14 -8.31 -6.75
C VAL A 22 -10.37 -9.77 -7.10
N ASP A 23 -9.56 -10.30 -7.99
CA ASP A 23 -9.51 -11.73 -8.28
C ASP A 23 -8.36 -12.36 -7.47
N ILE A 24 -8.52 -13.60 -7.02
CA ILE A 24 -7.44 -14.39 -6.42
C ILE A 24 -6.74 -15.11 -7.56
N ASN A 25 -5.41 -15.10 -7.59
CA ASN A 25 -4.67 -15.88 -8.56
C ASN A 25 -4.81 -17.38 -8.20
N GLU A 26 -5.38 -18.18 -9.10
CA GLU A 26 -5.58 -19.61 -8.86
C GLU A 26 -4.25 -20.37 -8.76
N ASP A 27 -3.20 -19.85 -9.37
CA ASP A 27 -1.85 -20.43 -9.35
C ASP A 27 -1.02 -19.99 -8.14
N SER A 28 -1.47 -18.95 -7.42
CA SER A 28 -0.78 -18.42 -6.23
C SER A 28 -1.79 -17.79 -5.28
N ALA A 29 -2.15 -18.52 -4.21
CA ALA A 29 -3.15 -18.08 -3.24
C ALA A 29 -2.81 -16.75 -2.53
N ASP A 30 -1.52 -16.40 -2.50
CA ASP A 30 -1.01 -15.16 -1.90
C ASP A 30 -1.08 -13.96 -2.87
N GLU A 31 -1.28 -14.21 -4.16
CA GLU A 31 -1.39 -13.18 -5.18
C GLU A 31 -2.85 -12.81 -5.45
N LYS A 32 -3.13 -11.50 -5.41
CA LYS A 32 -4.41 -10.92 -5.77
C LYS A 32 -4.25 -10.03 -6.99
N ILE A 33 -5.18 -10.13 -7.94
CA ILE A 33 -5.22 -9.29 -9.13
C ILE A 33 -6.27 -8.21 -8.90
N LEU A 34 -5.83 -6.97 -8.66
CA LEU A 34 -6.68 -5.81 -8.68
C LEU A 34 -6.99 -5.44 -10.13
N SER A 35 -8.27 -5.36 -10.47
CA SER A 35 -8.74 -5.01 -11.81
C SER A 35 -9.70 -3.84 -11.80
N VAL A 36 -9.50 -2.92 -12.73
CA VAL A 36 -10.24 -1.66 -12.84
C VAL A 36 -10.61 -1.40 -14.30
N TYR A 37 -11.84 -0.99 -14.55
CA TYR A 37 -12.36 -0.68 -15.88
C TYR A 37 -13.49 0.37 -15.78
N PRO A 38 -13.85 1.05 -16.88
CA PRO A 38 -14.93 2.02 -16.88
C PRO A 38 -16.26 1.33 -16.54
N ASP A 39 -17.10 1.96 -15.72
CA ASP A 39 -18.39 1.35 -15.36
C ASP A 39 -19.36 1.29 -16.54
N GLU A 40 -19.34 2.32 -17.40
CA GLU A 40 -20.22 2.45 -18.56
C GLU A 40 -19.84 1.55 -19.74
N ASP A 41 -18.58 1.13 -19.83
CA ASP A 41 -18.11 0.17 -20.84
C ASP A 41 -17.27 -0.94 -20.18
N PRO A 42 -17.92 -2.02 -19.69
CA PRO A 42 -17.24 -3.16 -19.09
C PRO A 42 -16.27 -3.88 -20.03
N ASN A 43 -16.41 -3.68 -21.34
CA ASN A 43 -15.52 -4.23 -22.37
C ASN A 43 -14.45 -3.21 -22.83
N GLY A 44 -14.37 -2.06 -22.18
CA GLY A 44 -13.36 -1.03 -22.42
C GLY A 44 -11.97 -1.43 -21.94
N ALA A 45 -11.05 -0.48 -21.96
CA ALA A 45 -9.69 -0.71 -21.51
C ALA A 45 -9.67 -1.09 -20.01
N ARG A 46 -9.03 -2.21 -19.68
CA ARG A 46 -8.83 -2.68 -18.29
C ARG A 46 -7.43 -2.32 -17.82
N LEU A 47 -7.34 -1.80 -16.60
CA LEU A 47 -6.13 -1.76 -15.80
C LEU A 47 -6.11 -2.96 -14.86
N ALA A 48 -4.96 -3.63 -14.77
CA ALA A 48 -4.76 -4.71 -13.81
C ALA A 48 -3.38 -4.60 -13.16
N MET A 49 -3.31 -4.96 -11.88
CA MET A 49 -2.07 -5.00 -11.09
C MET A 49 -2.13 -6.20 -10.13
N THR A 50 -1.04 -6.97 -10.07
CA THR A 50 -0.86 -8.06 -9.09
C THR A 50 -0.31 -7.51 -7.78
N LEU A 51 -0.89 -7.96 -6.67
CA LEU A 51 -0.60 -7.51 -5.31
C LEU A 51 -0.49 -8.68 -4.36
N ASN A 52 0.47 -8.62 -3.44
CA ASN A 52 0.61 -9.60 -2.35
C ASN A 52 -0.12 -9.14 -1.07
N ASN A 53 -0.83 -8.01 -1.12
CA ASN A 53 -1.51 -7.44 0.04
C ASN A 53 -2.95 -7.95 0.13
N HIS A 54 -3.38 -8.32 1.34
CA HIS A 54 -4.74 -8.80 1.57
C HIS A 54 -5.81 -7.71 1.50
N THR A 55 -5.45 -6.44 1.74
CA THR A 55 -6.41 -5.31 1.82
C THR A 55 -6.21 -4.32 0.68
N ILE A 56 -7.27 -4.12 -0.12
CA ILE A 56 -7.27 -3.15 -1.23
C ILE A 56 -8.21 -1.98 -0.90
N PRO A 57 -7.66 -0.79 -0.66
CA PRO A 57 -8.42 0.42 -0.35
C PRO A 57 -8.83 1.19 -1.62
N PRO A 58 -9.91 1.99 -1.58
CA PRO A 58 -10.30 2.83 -2.74
C PRO A 58 -9.22 3.82 -3.19
N SER A 59 -8.36 4.32 -2.30
CA SER A 59 -7.27 5.24 -2.65
C SER A 59 -6.19 4.60 -3.53
N LEU A 60 -5.86 3.32 -3.29
CA LEU A 60 -4.96 2.55 -4.13
C LEU A 60 -5.53 2.40 -5.54
N VAL A 61 -6.82 2.10 -5.64
CA VAL A 61 -7.55 2.01 -6.92
C VAL A 61 -7.53 3.33 -7.66
N ARG A 62 -7.82 4.45 -6.98
CA ARG A 62 -7.72 5.79 -7.57
C ARG A 62 -6.33 6.06 -8.12
N ARG A 63 -5.29 5.67 -7.39
CA ARG A 63 -3.91 5.91 -7.83
C ARG A 63 -3.52 5.06 -9.04
N LEU A 64 -3.92 3.79 -9.07
CA LEU A 64 -3.75 2.93 -10.24
C LEU A 64 -4.36 3.58 -11.49
N ILE A 65 -5.58 4.13 -11.37
CA ILE A 65 -6.24 4.86 -12.46
C ILE A 65 -5.43 6.09 -12.89
N LEU A 66 -4.99 6.93 -11.94
CA LEU A 66 -4.24 8.15 -12.24
C LEU A 66 -2.87 7.86 -12.89
N VAL A 67 -2.14 6.86 -12.39
CA VAL A 67 -0.88 6.42 -12.97
C VAL A 67 -1.14 5.85 -14.36
N GLY A 68 -2.18 5.03 -14.53
CA GLY A 68 -2.57 4.54 -15.84
C GLY A 68 -2.85 5.66 -16.83
N MET A 69 -3.64 6.67 -16.45
CA MET A 69 -3.93 7.83 -17.29
C MET A 69 -2.65 8.56 -17.71
N ARG A 70 -1.70 8.77 -16.79
CA ARG A 70 -0.38 9.35 -17.12
C ARG A 70 0.41 8.51 -18.13
N LEU A 71 0.26 7.20 -18.07
CA LEU A 71 0.89 6.26 -19.01
C LEU A 71 0.11 6.12 -20.32
N GLY A 72 -0.98 6.86 -20.53
CA GLY A 72 -1.79 6.82 -21.75
C GLY A 72 -2.89 5.76 -21.75
N TYR A 73 -3.31 5.29 -20.56
CA TYR A 73 -4.58 4.58 -20.42
C TYR A 73 -5.74 5.51 -20.78
N VAL A 74 -6.55 5.08 -21.74
CA VAL A 74 -7.76 5.78 -22.17
C VAL A 74 -8.95 4.85 -21.91
N PRO A 75 -9.81 5.15 -20.91
CA PRO A 75 -10.88 4.28 -20.44
C PRO A 75 -11.79 3.72 -21.56
N HIS A 76 -12.15 4.53 -22.55
CA HIS A 76 -13.07 4.14 -23.64
C HIS A 76 -12.37 3.63 -24.91
N ASP A 77 -11.03 3.49 -24.90
CA ASP A 77 -10.28 2.98 -26.05
C ASP A 77 -10.28 1.44 -26.03
N ARG A 78 -11.20 0.83 -26.79
CA ARG A 78 -11.34 -0.64 -26.89
C ARG A 78 -10.09 -1.33 -27.45
N ALA A 79 -9.20 -0.60 -28.13
CA ALA A 79 -7.98 -1.16 -28.72
C ALA A 79 -6.80 -1.26 -27.74
N LYS A 80 -6.94 -0.79 -26.49
CA LYS A 80 -5.84 -0.71 -25.51
C LYS A 80 -6.22 -1.24 -24.13
N SER A 81 -6.52 -2.53 -24.03
CA SER A 81 -6.38 -3.22 -22.73
C SER A 81 -4.89 -3.16 -22.33
N ARG A 82 -4.58 -2.42 -21.26
CA ARG A 82 -3.21 -2.27 -20.77
C ARG A 82 -3.10 -2.85 -19.38
N ILE A 83 -2.40 -3.98 -19.29
CA ILE A 83 -1.93 -4.46 -18.00
C ILE A 83 -0.76 -3.58 -17.58
N ILE A 84 -0.90 -2.83 -16.49
CA ILE A 84 0.21 -2.05 -15.92
C ILE A 84 0.95 -2.99 -14.98
N GLN A 85 1.85 -3.77 -15.58
CA GLN A 85 2.65 -4.79 -14.90
C GLN A 85 4.09 -4.35 -14.57
N LYS A 86 4.49 -3.12 -14.94
CA LYS A 86 5.89 -2.71 -14.81
C LYS A 86 6.26 -2.34 -13.37
N ALA A 87 7.32 -2.97 -12.87
CA ALA A 87 7.87 -2.78 -11.52
C ALA A 87 8.19 -1.31 -11.18
N GLU A 88 8.60 -0.50 -12.17
CA GLU A 88 8.92 0.93 -11.98
C GLU A 88 7.73 1.76 -11.47
N HIS A 89 6.49 1.40 -11.84
CA HIS A 89 5.28 2.13 -11.43
C HIS A 89 4.60 1.51 -10.20
N VAL A 90 4.92 0.26 -9.86
CA VAL A 90 4.42 -0.40 -8.65
C VAL A 90 4.84 0.40 -7.41
N SER A 91 6.05 0.94 -7.43
CA SER A 91 6.57 1.89 -6.45
C SER A 91 5.65 3.12 -6.25
N GLU A 92 5.37 3.86 -7.32
CA GLU A 92 4.46 5.02 -7.27
C GLU A 92 3.07 4.66 -6.74
N ILE A 93 2.56 3.49 -7.11
CA ILE A 93 1.24 3.01 -6.72
C ILE A 93 1.22 2.58 -5.23
N LEU A 94 2.30 2.02 -4.69
CA LEU A 94 2.35 1.37 -3.37
C LEU A 94 3.02 2.16 -2.24
N HIS A 95 3.85 3.17 -2.51
CA HIS A 95 4.65 3.78 -1.44
C HIS A 95 3.93 4.79 -0.55
N ASP A 96 2.79 5.39 -0.92
CA ASP A 96 2.12 6.34 0.01
C ASP A 96 0.84 5.79 0.65
N TYR A 97 0.67 4.46 0.70
CA TYR A 97 -0.51 3.87 1.33
C TYR A 97 -0.24 3.44 2.78
N PRO A 98 -1.14 3.78 3.74
CA PRO A 98 -1.13 3.22 5.08
C PRO A 98 -1.32 1.70 5.03
N ARG A 99 -0.24 0.95 5.18
CA ARG A 99 -0.23 -0.50 5.33
C ARG A 99 -0.65 -0.85 6.75
N VAL A 100 -1.27 -2.01 6.95
CA VAL A 100 -1.64 -2.51 8.27
C VAL A 100 -0.68 -3.63 8.65
N ILE A 101 -0.22 -3.64 9.89
CA ILE A 101 0.56 -4.74 10.45
C ILE A 101 0.03 -5.10 11.84
N LEU A 102 -0.13 -6.40 12.08
CA LEU A 102 -0.45 -6.92 13.41
C LEU A 102 0.86 -7.30 14.10
N HIS A 103 1.25 -6.52 15.10
CA HIS A 103 2.49 -6.74 15.84
C HIS A 103 2.17 -6.97 17.32
N ASN A 104 2.47 -8.17 17.82
CA ASN A 104 2.20 -8.60 19.20
C ASN A 104 0.74 -8.38 19.65
N GLY A 105 -0.22 -8.65 18.75
CA GLY A 105 -1.65 -8.48 19.01
C GLY A 105 -2.17 -7.04 18.93
N VAL A 106 -1.30 -6.08 18.59
CA VAL A 106 -1.67 -4.67 18.38
C VAL A 106 -1.62 -4.35 16.89
N GLU A 107 -2.68 -3.71 16.39
CA GLU A 107 -2.76 -3.27 15.00
C GLU A 107 -2.11 -1.89 14.84
N TYR A 108 -1.12 -1.83 13.95
CA TYR A 108 -0.48 -0.59 13.55
C TYR A 108 -0.75 -0.29 12.08
N THR A 109 -0.89 0.98 11.74
CA THR A 109 -0.81 1.46 10.37
C THR A 109 0.54 2.10 10.12
N TRP A 110 1.15 1.83 8.97
CA TRP A 110 2.43 2.41 8.60
C TRP A 110 2.49 2.88 7.15
N THR A 111 3.20 3.98 6.89
CA THR A 111 3.32 4.55 5.55
C THR A 111 4.79 4.82 5.23
N PRO A 112 5.32 4.36 4.08
CA PRO A 112 6.56 4.87 3.53
C PRO A 112 6.43 6.37 3.19
N GLU A 113 7.41 7.18 3.56
CA GLU A 113 7.50 8.57 3.12
C GLU A 113 8.83 8.76 2.38
N SER A 114 8.77 9.38 1.20
CA SER A 114 9.89 9.49 0.24
C SER A 114 10.59 10.86 0.25
N ARG A 115 10.20 11.77 1.14
CA ARG A 115 10.72 13.15 1.16
C ARG A 115 12.07 13.24 1.89
N GLY A 116 13.17 12.97 1.17
CA GLY A 116 14.53 13.22 1.68
C GLY A 116 15.25 11.99 2.28
N GLY A 117 14.67 10.81 2.10
CA GLY A 117 15.12 9.53 2.65
C GLY A 117 13.96 8.55 2.64
N LEU A 118 14.19 7.28 3.01
CA LEU A 118 13.11 6.35 3.29
C LEU A 118 12.71 6.54 4.75
N HIS A 119 11.57 7.21 4.94
CA HIS A 119 10.97 7.42 6.24
C HIS A 119 9.83 6.40 6.42
N ILE A 120 9.62 5.95 7.65
CA ILE A 120 8.40 5.24 8.03
C ILE A 120 7.66 6.04 9.08
N LYS A 121 6.37 6.16 8.86
CA LYS A 121 5.44 6.69 9.85
C LYS A 121 4.56 5.55 10.32
N VAL A 122 4.61 5.20 11.61
CA VAL A 122 3.82 4.13 12.22
C VAL A 122 2.90 4.72 13.29
N ARG A 123 1.66 4.25 13.37
CA ARG A 123 0.66 4.67 14.39
C ARG A 123 -0.22 3.49 14.78
N ARG A 124 -0.74 3.47 15.99
CA ARG A 124 -1.78 2.50 16.38
C ARG A 124 -3.05 2.77 15.58
N SER A 125 -3.77 1.72 15.17
CA SER A 125 -4.99 1.89 14.37
C SER A 125 -6.14 2.51 15.17
N ASP A 126 -6.20 2.24 16.47
CA ASP A 126 -7.23 2.69 17.42
C ASP A 126 -6.85 3.98 18.18
N SER A 127 -5.61 4.46 18.03
CA SER A 127 -5.15 5.72 18.60
C SER A 127 -4.21 6.43 17.61
N PRO A 128 -4.65 7.54 16.97
CA PRO A 128 -3.79 8.30 16.07
C PRO A 128 -2.72 9.13 16.79
N GLN A 129 -2.76 9.17 18.13
CA GLN A 129 -1.77 9.82 19.00
C GLN A 129 -0.61 8.86 19.28
N GLY A 130 0.62 9.37 19.45
CA GLY A 130 1.81 8.52 19.67
C GLY A 130 2.43 7.98 18.39
N GLN A 131 2.75 8.84 17.42
CA GLN A 131 3.30 8.40 16.13
C GLN A 131 4.78 8.04 16.26
N LEU A 132 5.20 6.92 15.67
CA LEU A 132 6.61 6.61 15.46
C LEU A 132 7.05 7.16 14.09
N LEU A 133 8.07 8.00 14.10
CA LEU A 133 8.75 8.49 12.91
C LEU A 133 10.16 7.92 12.92
N ALA A 134 10.51 7.15 11.90
CA ALA A 134 11.87 6.63 11.76
C ALA A 134 12.43 6.97 10.39
N THR A 135 13.66 7.45 10.36
CA THR A 135 14.35 7.87 9.14
C THR A 135 15.53 6.96 8.90
N PHE A 136 15.61 6.37 7.71
CA PHE A 136 16.69 5.48 7.35
C PHE A 136 17.39 5.97 6.09
N ALA A 137 18.56 6.60 6.26
CA ALA A 137 19.33 7.21 5.18
C ALA A 137 19.90 6.18 4.18
N THR A 138 20.09 4.92 4.61
CA THR A 138 20.72 3.86 3.82
C THR A 138 19.76 2.76 3.36
N LEU A 139 18.50 2.81 3.79
CA LEU A 139 17.50 1.81 3.44
C LEU A 139 17.19 1.91 1.94
N LYS A 140 17.09 0.77 1.25
CA LYS A 140 16.60 0.71 -0.14
C LYS A 140 15.09 0.41 -0.17
N PRO A 141 14.36 0.83 -1.22
CA PRO A 141 12.90 0.67 -1.29
C PRO A 141 12.40 -0.78 -1.16
N ASP A 142 13.16 -1.75 -1.68
CA ASP A 142 12.89 -3.19 -1.63
C ASP A 142 13.08 -3.79 -0.22
N GLN A 143 13.87 -3.14 0.62
CA GLN A 143 14.06 -3.52 2.02
C GLN A 143 12.92 -3.06 2.92
N LEU A 144 12.06 -2.15 2.42
CA LEU A 144 10.94 -1.60 3.18
C LEU A 144 9.71 -2.52 3.13
N ASN A 145 9.69 -3.48 4.06
CA ASN A 145 8.66 -4.51 4.20
C ASN A 145 8.15 -4.63 5.65
N GLU A 146 7.16 -5.49 5.87
CA GLU A 146 6.53 -5.68 7.21
C GLU A 146 7.52 -6.20 8.27
N ARG A 147 8.51 -7.01 7.88
CA ARG A 147 9.56 -7.48 8.80
C ARG A 147 10.40 -6.32 9.30
N PHE A 148 10.83 -5.44 8.41
CA PHE A 148 11.57 -4.24 8.76
C PHE A 148 10.75 -3.31 9.68
N VAL A 149 9.47 -3.13 9.39
CA VAL A 149 8.60 -2.28 10.21
C VAL A 149 8.36 -2.89 11.59
N SER A 150 8.21 -4.21 11.70
CA SER A 150 8.13 -4.90 13.00
C SER A 150 9.39 -4.66 13.83
N GLN A 151 10.56 -4.77 13.20
CA GLN A 151 11.84 -4.51 13.84
C GLN A 151 11.99 -3.05 14.32
N ALA A 152 11.47 -2.08 13.56
CA ALA A 152 11.44 -0.70 13.97
C ALA A 152 10.48 -0.47 15.16
N ILE A 153 9.32 -1.14 15.18
CA ILE A 153 8.40 -1.14 16.32
C ILE A 153 9.09 -1.72 17.56
N ASP A 154 9.73 -2.88 17.45
CA ASP A 154 10.47 -3.52 18.55
C ASP A 154 11.58 -2.63 19.10
N ALA A 155 12.29 -1.91 18.23
CA ALA A 155 13.32 -0.96 18.63
C ALA A 155 12.73 0.24 19.37
N ALA A 156 11.70 0.87 18.82
CA ALA A 156 11.02 1.99 19.45
C ALA A 156 10.43 1.62 20.82
N LEU A 157 9.80 0.44 20.94
CA LEU A 157 9.28 -0.06 22.21
C LEU A 157 10.39 -0.26 23.25
N ARG A 158 11.58 -0.75 22.83
CA ARG A 158 12.76 -0.88 23.70
C ARG A 158 13.33 0.48 24.12
N GLU A 159 13.27 1.48 23.24
CA GLU A 159 13.68 2.86 23.54
C GLU A 159 12.65 3.64 24.37
N GLY A 160 11.51 3.00 24.70
CA GLY A 160 10.50 3.56 25.59
C GLY A 160 9.36 4.28 24.86
N TRP A 161 9.18 4.06 23.56
CA TRP A 161 7.98 4.50 22.86
C TRP A 161 6.74 3.84 23.46
N ARG A 162 5.77 4.67 23.85
CA ARG A 162 4.50 4.24 24.44
C ARG A 162 3.35 4.73 23.57
N PRO A 163 2.94 3.97 22.54
CA PRO A 163 1.91 4.40 21.58
C PRO A 163 0.50 4.56 22.19
N ALA A 164 0.31 4.18 23.45
CA ALA A 164 -0.93 4.35 24.19
C ALA A 164 -0.97 5.64 25.04
N ASP A 165 0.18 6.29 25.27
CA ASP A 165 0.27 7.44 26.16
C ASP A 165 -0.23 8.70 25.44
N LEU A 166 -1.25 9.34 26.00
CA LEU A 166 -1.83 10.58 25.49
C LEU A 166 -0.84 11.74 25.70
N GLY A 167 -0.52 12.50 24.65
CA GLY A 167 0.28 13.74 24.74
C GLY A 167 1.74 13.66 24.28
N LEU A 168 2.22 12.51 23.82
CA LEU A 168 3.47 12.41 23.05
C LEU A 168 3.10 12.29 21.57
N ASP A 169 3.12 13.42 20.85
CA ASP A 169 2.64 13.43 19.46
C ASP A 169 3.52 12.58 18.53
N CYS A 170 4.84 12.55 18.78
CA CYS A 170 5.82 11.87 17.95
C CYS A 170 6.99 11.28 18.77
N HIS A 171 7.42 10.07 18.42
CA HIS A 171 8.68 9.44 18.86
C HIS A 171 9.58 9.26 17.63
N TRP A 172 10.80 9.80 17.71
CA TRP A 172 11.79 9.69 16.66
C TRP A 172 12.76 8.56 16.97
N LEU A 173 12.85 7.59 16.07
CA LEU A 173 13.86 6.54 16.16
C LEU A 173 15.11 7.00 15.39
N ASP A 174 16.09 7.54 16.11
CA ASP A 174 17.38 7.99 15.57
C ASP A 174 18.32 6.80 15.40
N ALA A 175 18.00 5.98 14.42
CA ALA A 175 18.61 4.67 14.23
C ALA A 175 19.70 4.73 13.13
N VAL A 176 20.98 4.80 13.52
CA VAL A 176 22.10 4.40 12.64
C VAL A 176 22.12 2.87 12.58
N TRP A 177 21.24 2.28 11.78
CA TRP A 177 21.15 0.82 11.62
C TRP A 177 22.25 0.31 10.69
N THR A 178 23.44 0.10 11.23
CA THR A 178 24.54 -0.61 10.56
C THR A 178 24.51 -2.14 10.79
N GLN A 179 23.56 -2.69 11.56
CA GLN A 179 23.60 -4.11 11.98
C GLN A 179 22.41 -5.00 11.60
N CYS A 180 21.36 -4.51 10.96
CA CYS A 180 20.23 -5.37 10.55
C CYS A 180 20.27 -5.82 9.08
N CYS A 181 21.37 -5.54 8.37
CA CYS A 181 21.65 -6.03 7.03
C CYS A 181 22.95 -6.84 7.03
N SER A 182 23.02 -7.89 7.83
CA SER A 182 23.91 -9.02 7.55
C SER A 182 23.07 -10.16 6.99
N PRO A 183 23.54 -10.85 5.94
CA PRO A 183 22.80 -11.89 5.21
C PRO A 183 22.35 -13.06 6.09
#